data_AF-A0A919QMH6-F1
#
_entry.id   AF-A0A919QMH6-F1
#
_cell.length_a   1.000
_cell.length_b   1.000
_cell.length_c   1.000
_cell.angle_alpha   90.00
_cell.angle_beta   90.00
_cell.angle_gamma   90.00
#
_symmetry.space_group_name_H-M   'P 1'
#
loop_
_entity.id
_entity.type
_entity.pdbx_description
1 polymer ?
#
loop_
_entity_poly.entity_id
_entity_poly.type
_entity_poly.pdbx_seq_one_letter_code
_entity_poly.pdbx_strand_id
1 'polypeptide(L)'
;MVAIGVLGLLMVAVLSFLNSTDAASEPVRLSTSPTPTAAATTPTAEAETPTLEIVCLAERCPVFVRVPGGDILTDQDLGQGQRVRHFEDDLEVVLDDAGTVQVLENGKERPPGAAGERESFEVSRDPDQ
;
A
#
# COMPACT_ATOMS: atom_id res chain seq x y z
N MET A 1 -5.40 -37.39 42.13
CA MET A 1 -6.20 -36.81 41.04
C MET A 1 -5.53 -35.52 40.61
N VAL A 2 -5.14 -35.44 39.34
CA VAL A 2 -4.44 -34.33 38.70
C VAL A 2 -5.44 -33.57 37.82
N ALA A 3 -5.45 -32.24 37.89
CA ALA A 3 -6.00 -31.31 36.87
C ALA A 3 -5.46 -29.90 37.24
N ILE A 4 -4.33 -29.43 36.74
CA ILE A 4 -4.08 -28.76 35.44
C ILE A 4 -5.16 -27.72 35.08
N GLY A 5 -4.87 -26.47 35.40
CA GLY A 5 -5.56 -25.28 34.89
C GLY A 5 -4.53 -24.28 34.34
N VAL A 6 -4.34 -24.39 33.02
CA VAL A 6 -3.64 -23.55 32.03
C VAL A 6 -3.49 -22.08 32.49
N LEU A 7 -2.28 -21.65 32.84
CA LEU A 7 -1.32 -20.93 31.99
C LEU A 7 -1.87 -19.61 31.38
N GLY A 8 -2.12 -18.63 32.24
CA GLY A 8 -2.22 -17.21 31.84
C GLY A 8 -0.85 -16.57 31.92
N LEU A 9 -0.17 -16.43 30.78
CA LEU A 9 1.13 -15.77 30.68
C LEU A 9 1.12 -14.87 29.46
N LEU A 10 0.98 -13.56 29.68
CA LEU A 10 1.61 -12.59 28.80
C LEU A 10 1.97 -11.35 29.64
N MET A 11 3.23 -11.42 30.05
CA MET A 11 3.99 -10.42 30.78
C MET A 11 3.95 -9.07 30.07
N VAL A 12 3.59 -8.06 30.85
CA VAL A 12 3.84 -6.65 30.60
C VAL A 12 5.35 -6.44 30.57
N ALA A 13 5.94 -6.32 29.37
CA ALA A 13 7.37 -6.04 29.22
C ALA A 13 7.64 -4.55 29.49
N VAL A 14 8.03 -4.29 30.73
CA VAL A 14 8.52 -3.02 31.24
C VAL A 14 9.95 -2.77 30.73
N LEU A 15 10.14 -1.56 30.21
CA LEU A 15 11.33 -0.71 30.16
C LEU A 15 12.72 -1.30 30.52
N SER A 16 13.66 -1.01 29.62
CA SER A 16 15.00 -0.48 29.90
C SER A 16 16.03 -1.40 30.54
N PHE A 17 16.96 -1.93 29.73
CA PHE A 17 18.36 -2.03 30.13
C PHE A 17 19.28 -1.74 28.93
N LEU A 18 19.88 -0.55 28.99
CA LEU A 18 21.11 -0.19 28.29
C LEU A 18 22.24 -1.07 28.83
N ASN A 19 23.04 -1.71 27.98
CA ASN A 19 24.44 -1.98 28.32
C ASN A 19 25.29 -2.15 27.06
N SER A 20 26.13 -1.16 26.82
CA SER A 20 27.28 -1.20 25.91
C SER A 20 28.31 -2.23 26.39
N THR A 21 28.98 -2.93 25.47
CA THR A 21 30.46 -2.93 25.36
C THR A 21 30.97 -3.68 24.14
N ASP A 22 31.95 -3.02 23.53
CA ASP A 22 32.96 -3.34 22.52
C ASP A 22 33.54 -4.77 22.52
N ALA A 23 33.74 -5.35 21.32
CA ALA A 23 34.97 -6.06 20.95
C ALA A 23 34.96 -6.52 19.47
N ALA A 24 36.07 -6.22 18.79
CA ALA A 24 36.42 -6.45 17.41
C ALA A 24 36.25 -7.89 16.86
N SER A 25 35.87 -7.98 15.58
CA SER A 25 36.50 -8.81 14.54
C SER A 25 35.82 -8.57 13.18
N GLU A 26 36.50 -7.86 12.28
CA GLU A 26 36.32 -8.03 10.82
C GLU A 26 36.90 -9.40 10.41
N PRO A 27 36.47 -10.07 9.31
CA PRO A 27 36.24 -9.45 7.99
C PRO A 27 35.09 -10.03 7.13
N VAL A 28 34.94 -9.39 5.95
CA VAL A 28 34.15 -9.80 4.76
C VAL A 28 32.67 -9.39 4.77
N ARG A 29 32.39 -8.11 4.46
CA ARG A 29 31.07 -7.69 3.96
C ARG A 29 31.01 -7.85 2.45
N LEU A 30 30.35 -8.90 2.00
CA LEU A 30 29.72 -8.97 0.69
C LEU A 30 28.26 -9.35 0.90
N SER A 31 27.41 -8.34 1.02
CA SER A 31 25.97 -8.44 0.79
C SER A 31 25.47 -7.04 0.47
N THR A 32 25.65 -6.67 -0.78
CA THR A 32 24.77 -5.75 -1.49
C THR A 32 23.35 -6.27 -1.42
N SER A 33 22.47 -5.55 -0.74
CA SER A 33 21.08 -5.41 -1.17
C SER A 33 20.56 -4.07 -0.69
N PRO A 34 20.14 -3.17 -1.61
CA PRO A 34 19.66 -1.85 -1.27
C PRO A 34 18.29 -1.96 -0.62
N THR A 35 18.10 -1.33 0.52
CA THR A 35 16.76 -0.98 1.00
C THR A 35 16.24 0.11 0.08
N PRO A 36 15.15 -0.08 -0.68
CA PRO A 36 14.50 1.04 -1.31
C PRO A 36 13.87 1.87 -0.19
N THR A 37 14.53 2.96 0.19
CA THR A 37 13.87 4.12 0.78
C THR A 37 12.68 4.43 -0.10
N ALA A 38 11.47 4.24 0.44
CA ALA A 38 10.26 4.80 -0.13
C ALA A 38 10.48 6.32 -0.23
N ALA A 39 10.90 6.74 -1.42
CA ALA A 39 11.11 8.13 -1.74
C ALA A 39 9.74 8.78 -1.71
N ALA A 40 9.49 9.56 -0.66
CA ALA A 40 8.48 10.62 -0.70
C ALA A 40 8.98 11.66 -1.71
N THR A 41 8.80 11.35 -3.00
CA THR A 41 9.12 12.25 -4.10
C THR A 41 7.96 13.23 -4.22
N THR A 42 8.12 14.39 -3.59
CA THR A 42 7.43 15.61 -4.03
C THR A 42 8.36 16.41 -4.93
N PRO A 43 8.11 16.45 -6.25
CA PRO A 43 8.52 17.53 -7.11
C PRO A 43 7.28 18.31 -7.54
N THR A 44 7.26 19.61 -7.26
CA THR A 44 6.43 20.59 -7.97
C THR A 44 7.00 20.74 -9.38
N ALA A 45 6.79 19.72 -10.22
CA ALA A 45 6.74 19.84 -11.67
C ALA A 45 5.29 20.20 -12.05
N GLU A 46 5.00 20.64 -13.27
CA GLU A 46 3.63 20.52 -13.79
C GLU A 46 3.14 19.12 -13.44
N ALA A 47 2.16 19.02 -12.54
CA ALA A 47 1.79 17.75 -11.95
C ALA A 47 1.16 16.91 -13.07
N GLU A 48 1.95 15.98 -13.61
CA GLU A 48 1.50 14.98 -14.56
C GLU A 48 0.21 14.35 -14.04
N THR A 49 -0.80 14.25 -14.90
CA THR A 49 -2.10 13.72 -14.48
C THR A 49 -1.99 12.20 -14.37
N PRO A 50 -2.27 11.60 -13.21
CA PRO A 50 -2.19 10.15 -13.09
C PRO A 50 -3.21 9.48 -14.01
N THR A 51 -2.83 8.35 -14.61
CA THR A 51 -3.77 7.46 -15.32
C THR A 51 -4.88 7.03 -14.36
N LEU A 52 -4.52 6.71 -13.13
CA LEU A 52 -5.43 6.30 -12.07
C LEU A 52 -5.03 6.94 -10.74
N GLU A 53 -5.98 7.59 -10.09
CA GLU A 53 -5.90 7.97 -8.68
C GLU A 53 -7.05 7.35 -7.90
N ILE A 54 -6.74 6.70 -6.78
CA ILE A 54 -7.73 6.12 -5.87
C ILE A 54 -7.56 6.76 -4.51
N VAL A 55 -8.66 7.29 -3.96
CA VAL A 55 -8.73 7.88 -2.62
C VAL A 55 -9.69 7.06 -1.76
N CYS A 56 -9.23 6.61 -0.61
CA CYS A 56 -10.09 5.87 0.32
C CYS A 56 -10.94 6.83 1.18
N LEU A 57 -12.24 6.59 1.23
CA LEU A 57 -13.20 7.42 1.97
C LEU A 57 -13.65 6.77 3.29
N ALA A 58 -13.44 5.45 3.43
CA ALA A 58 -13.75 4.67 4.64
C ALA A 58 -12.50 4.41 5.50
N GLU A 59 -12.68 3.75 6.64
CA GLU A 59 -11.55 3.36 7.52
C GLU A 59 -10.57 2.39 6.84
N ARG A 60 -11.09 1.52 5.98
CA ARG A 60 -10.35 0.50 5.24
C ARG A 60 -10.94 0.33 3.84
N CYS A 61 -10.10 0.45 2.82
CA CYS A 61 -10.47 0.20 1.43
C CYS A 61 -9.48 -0.79 0.81
N PRO A 62 -9.84 -2.08 0.66
CA PRO A 62 -8.98 -3.05 -0.01
C PRO A 62 -8.95 -2.78 -1.51
N VAL A 63 -7.75 -2.56 -2.04
CA VAL A 63 -7.53 -2.16 -3.44
C VAL A 63 -6.45 -3.03 -4.06
N PHE A 64 -6.72 -3.49 -5.28
CA PHE A 64 -5.77 -4.21 -6.11
C PHE A 64 -5.61 -3.52 -7.47
N VAL A 65 -4.38 -3.25 -7.88
CA VAL A 65 -4.04 -2.62 -9.16
C VAL A 65 -2.86 -3.36 -9.77
N ARG A 66 -2.96 -3.69 -11.07
CA ARG A 66 -1.86 -4.30 -11.83
C ARG A 66 -1.81 -3.76 -13.26
N VAL A 67 -0.67 -3.95 -13.91
CA VAL A 67 -0.59 -3.83 -15.37
C VAL A 67 -1.18 -5.10 -16.00
N PRO A 68 -2.04 -5.04 -17.04
CA PRO A 68 -2.55 -6.22 -17.73
C PRO A 68 -1.41 -7.11 -18.25
N GLY A 69 -1.33 -8.35 -17.77
CA GLY A 69 -0.25 -9.29 -18.09
C GLY A 69 1.13 -8.93 -17.51
N GLY A 70 1.20 -7.90 -16.65
CA GLY A 70 2.43 -7.40 -16.04
C GLY A 70 2.42 -7.50 -14.51
N ASP A 71 3.09 -6.54 -13.87
CA ASP A 71 3.33 -6.53 -12.43
C ASP A 71 2.12 -6.01 -11.63
N ILE A 72 2.03 -6.46 -10.37
CA ILE A 72 1.10 -5.93 -9.37
C ILE A 72 1.70 -4.64 -8.81
N LEU A 73 0.96 -3.54 -8.94
CA LEU A 73 1.38 -2.21 -8.50
C LEU A 73 0.86 -1.88 -7.11
N THR A 74 -0.32 -2.40 -6.75
CA THR A 74 -0.93 -2.20 -5.43
C THR A 74 -1.73 -3.45 -5.09
N ASP A 75 -1.50 -3.97 -3.90
CA ASP A 75 -2.27 -5.07 -3.30
C ASP A 75 -2.24 -4.87 -1.78
N GLN A 76 -3.05 -3.91 -1.31
CA GLN A 76 -3.09 -3.53 0.09
C GLN A 76 -4.40 -2.84 0.46
N ASP A 77 -4.64 -2.76 1.76
CA ASP A 77 -5.68 -1.92 2.32
C ASP A 77 -5.21 -0.47 2.42
N LEU A 78 -6.01 0.45 1.88
CA LEU A 78 -5.83 1.88 2.09
C LEU A 78 -6.59 2.31 3.35
N GLY A 79 -5.99 3.22 4.13
CA GLY A 79 -6.66 3.88 5.25
C GLY A 79 -7.44 5.11 4.80
N GLN A 80 -8.31 5.63 5.68
CA GLN A 80 -9.12 6.82 5.38
C GLN A 80 -8.27 8.02 4.93
N GLY A 81 -8.63 8.60 3.79
CA GLY A 81 -7.94 9.73 3.17
C GLY A 81 -6.61 9.38 2.50
N GLN A 82 -6.13 8.15 2.63
CA GLN A 82 -4.98 7.67 1.88
C GLN A 82 -5.30 7.65 0.40
N ARG A 83 -4.30 7.98 -0.41
CA ARG A 83 -4.38 7.95 -1.86
C ARG A 83 -3.24 7.16 -2.47
N VAL A 84 -3.53 6.52 -3.59
CA VAL A 84 -2.53 5.91 -4.48
C VAL A 84 -2.70 6.47 -5.88
N ARG A 85 -1.58 6.61 -6.60
CA ARG A 85 -1.54 7.17 -7.95
C ARG A 85 -0.67 6.29 -8.83
N HIS A 86 -1.15 6.01 -10.03
CA HIS A 86 -0.52 5.16 -11.03
C HIS A 86 -0.47 5.91 -12.36
N PHE A 87 0.61 5.70 -13.12
CA PHE A 87 0.97 6.46 -14.33
C PHE A 87 1.24 5.56 -15.54
N GLU A 88 1.08 4.26 -15.36
CA GLU A 88 1.23 3.24 -16.38
C GLU A 88 0.18 3.43 -17.48
N ASP A 89 0.51 2.98 -18.70
CA ASP A 89 -0.32 3.19 -19.88
C ASP A 89 -1.65 2.44 -19.81
N ASP A 90 -1.64 1.22 -19.27
CA ASP A 90 -2.81 0.37 -19.08
C ASP A 90 -2.80 -0.25 -17.69
N LEU A 91 -3.95 -0.23 -17.04
CA LEU A 91 -4.17 -0.70 -15.68
C LEU A 91 -5.41 -1.59 -15.60
N GLU A 92 -5.32 -2.68 -14.86
CA GLU A 92 -6.46 -3.48 -14.41
C GLU A 92 -6.63 -3.28 -12.91
N VAL A 93 -7.83 -2.80 -12.54
CA VAL A 93 -8.18 -2.39 -11.18
C VAL A 93 -9.25 -3.32 -10.65
N VAL A 94 -9.09 -3.72 -9.39
CA VAL A 94 -10.12 -4.43 -8.64
C VAL A 94 -10.31 -3.75 -7.29
N LEU A 95 -11.55 -3.38 -7.02
CA LEU A 95 -12.00 -2.78 -5.78
C LEU A 95 -12.88 -3.80 -5.07
N ASP A 96 -12.54 -4.16 -3.83
CA ASP A 96 -13.37 -5.09 -3.06
C ASP A 96 -14.65 -4.44 -2.51
N ASP A 97 -14.62 -3.12 -2.30
CA ASP A 97 -15.77 -2.30 -1.92
C ASP A 97 -15.73 -0.95 -2.66
N ALA A 98 -16.33 -0.93 -3.85
CA ALA A 98 -16.31 0.22 -4.76
C ALA A 98 -17.05 1.45 -4.20
N GLY A 99 -17.97 1.28 -3.25
CA GLY A 99 -18.66 2.38 -2.58
C GLY A 99 -17.83 3.10 -1.52
N THR A 100 -16.65 2.59 -1.18
CA THR A 100 -15.76 3.17 -0.13
C THR A 100 -14.60 3.98 -0.69
N VAL A 101 -14.46 4.08 -2.01
CA VAL A 101 -13.37 4.79 -2.68
C VAL A 101 -13.91 5.84 -3.64
N GLN A 102 -13.12 6.89 -3.83
CA GLN A 102 -13.23 7.79 -4.97
C GLN A 102 -12.15 7.42 -5.98
N VAL A 103 -12.53 7.27 -7.24
CA VAL A 103 -11.61 6.94 -8.33
C VAL A 103 -11.58 8.08 -9.34
N LEU A 104 -10.38 8.51 -9.72
CA LEU A 104 -10.16 9.43 -10.82
C LEU A 104 -9.39 8.71 -11.92
N GLU A 105 -9.96 8.68 -13.11
CA GLU A 105 -9.36 8.13 -14.33
C GLU A 105 -8.90 9.29 -15.21
N ASN A 106 -7.59 9.39 -15.46
CA ASN A 106 -7.02 10.51 -16.20
C ASN A 106 -7.48 11.88 -15.65
N GLY A 107 -7.56 12.00 -14.32
CA GLY A 107 -8.03 13.19 -13.62
C GLY A 107 -9.55 13.42 -13.62
N LYS A 108 -10.35 12.54 -14.22
CA LYS A 108 -11.83 12.62 -14.24
C LYS A 108 -12.42 11.65 -13.23
N GLU A 109 -13.30 12.16 -12.37
CA GLU A 109 -13.98 11.31 -11.37
C GLU A 109 -14.90 10.29 -12.04
N ARG A 110 -14.71 9.00 -11.70
CA ARG A 110 -15.59 7.90 -12.07
C ARG A 110 -16.79 7.88 -11.12
N PRO A 111 -18.01 7.54 -11.59
CA PRO A 111 -19.13 7.29 -10.70
C PRO A 111 -18.78 6.24 -9.62
N PRO A 112 -19.15 6.47 -8.35
CA PRO A 112 -18.90 5.49 -7.30
C PRO A 112 -19.76 4.24 -7.47
N GLY A 113 -19.22 3.09 -7.09
CA GLY A 113 -19.97 1.83 -7.02
C GLY A 113 -20.89 1.75 -5.80
N ALA A 114 -21.63 0.65 -5.64
CA ALA A 114 -22.43 0.44 -4.44
C ALA A 114 -21.56 0.00 -3.25
N ALA A 115 -22.01 0.31 -2.02
CA ALA A 115 -21.33 -0.14 -0.82
C ALA A 115 -21.33 -1.68 -0.71
N GLY A 116 -20.16 -2.25 -0.45
CA GLY A 116 -19.91 -3.69 -0.40
C GLY A 116 -19.86 -4.39 -1.77
N GLU A 117 -19.98 -3.64 -2.87
CA GLU A 117 -19.88 -4.19 -4.22
C GLU A 117 -18.42 -4.32 -4.64
N ARG A 118 -18.06 -5.51 -5.13
CA ARG A 118 -16.77 -5.72 -5.79
C ARG A 118 -16.87 -5.28 -7.24
N GLU A 119 -15.99 -4.39 -7.65
CA GLU A 119 -15.92 -3.90 -9.03
C GLU A 119 -14.54 -4.20 -9.64
N SER A 120 -14.52 -4.51 -10.93
CA SER A 120 -13.29 -4.66 -11.71
C SER A 120 -13.41 -3.91 -13.02
N PHE A 121 -12.38 -3.15 -13.37
CA PHE A 121 -12.37 -2.36 -14.60
C PHE A 121 -10.93 -2.13 -15.09
N GLU A 122 -10.82 -1.76 -16.36
CA GLU A 122 -9.58 -1.40 -17.01
C GLU A 122 -9.53 0.12 -17.21
N VAL A 123 -8.34 0.71 -17.09
CA VAL A 123 -8.09 2.13 -17.33
C VAL A 123 -6.88 2.25 -18.25
N SER A 124 -7.04 2.98 -19.34
CA SER A 124 -5.94 3.34 -20.23
C SER A 124 -5.63 4.83 -20.11
N ARG A 125 -4.36 5.18 -20.28
CA ARG A 125 -3.88 6.54 -20.29
C ARG A 125 -4.43 7.29 -21.50
N ASP A 126 -4.88 8.53 -21.28
CA ASP A 126 -5.33 9.41 -22.36
C ASP A 126 -4.13 9.78 -23.27
N PRO A 127 -4.18 9.53 -24.59
CA PRO A 127 -3.06 9.81 -25.49
C PRO A 127 -2.73 11.29 -25.66
N ASP A 128 -3.65 12.19 -25.29
CA ASP A 128 -3.46 13.63 -25.37
C ASP A 128 -2.80 14.23 -24.10
N GLN A 129 -2.37 13.37 -23.17
CA GLN A 129 -1.77 13.74 -21.88
C GLN A 129 -0.24 13.86 -21.93
#